data_AF-A0A7K5YBQ2-F1
#
_entry.id   AF-A0A7K5YBQ2-F1
#
_cell.length_a   1.000
_cell.length_b   1.000
_cell.length_c   1.000
_cell.angle_alpha   90.00
_cell.angle_beta   90.00
_cell.angle_gamma   90.00
#
_symmetry.space_group_name_H-M   'P 1'
#
loop_
_entity.id
_entity.type
_entity.pdbx_description
1 polymer ?
#
loop_
_entity_poly.entity_id
_entity_poly.type
_entity_poly.pdbx_seq_one_letter_code
_entity_poly.pdbx_strand_id
1 'polypeptide(L)'
;AGDCGPPPRMTHSRLSSDEHASSFPVGSRVTYVCIEGTIKIPGRSDTVECLPGARWSKLPEPCGRSCAAPPRLRFAALSKADERINFFPVGTNVSYVCRPGYENTSESSPTSTCLENLVWSEAAELCRRRSCGEPGALPGGGMVALTDFQFGARVNVFCKDG
;
A
#
# COMPACT_ATOMS: atom_id res chain seq x y z
N ALA A 1 -7.57 -8.16 -46.85
CA ALA A 1 -7.25 -8.19 -45.41
C ALA A 1 -6.22 -7.10 -45.17
N GLY A 2 -6.49 -6.15 -44.28
CA GLY A 2 -5.61 -5.01 -44.05
C GLY A 2 -4.88 -5.15 -42.72
N ASP A 3 -3.62 -4.74 -42.71
CA ASP A 3 -2.80 -4.61 -41.51
C ASP A 3 -3.26 -3.41 -40.69
N CYS A 4 -3.09 -3.50 -39.36
CA CYS A 4 -3.29 -2.36 -38.49
C CYS A 4 -2.10 -1.39 -38.58
N GLY A 5 -2.38 -0.10 -38.46
CA GLY A 5 -1.35 0.91 -38.24
C GLY A 5 -0.83 0.91 -36.80
N PRO A 6 -0.10 1.95 -36.39
CA PRO A 6 0.41 2.10 -35.03
C PRO A 6 -0.68 1.91 -33.96
N PRO A 7 -0.35 1.26 -32.83
CA PRO A 7 -1.28 1.08 -31.72
C PRO A 7 -1.81 2.42 -31.17
N PRO A 8 -3.00 2.43 -30.54
CA PRO A 8 -3.54 3.63 -29.90
C PRO A 8 -2.57 4.23 -28.87
N ARG A 9 -2.53 5.56 -28.76
CA ARG A 9 -1.77 6.23 -27.69
C ARG A 9 -2.56 6.16 -26.39
N MET A 10 -1.90 5.75 -25.31
CA MET A 10 -2.46 5.70 -23.95
C MET A 10 -1.85 6.83 -23.10
N THR A 11 -2.59 7.30 -22.11
CA THR A 11 -2.24 8.46 -21.27
C THR A 11 -1.21 8.08 -20.21
N HIS A 12 -1.35 6.88 -19.64
CA HIS A 12 -0.55 6.40 -18.51
C HIS A 12 0.30 5.18 -18.87
N SER A 13 0.45 4.90 -20.15
CA SER A 13 1.08 3.68 -20.62
C SER A 13 1.87 3.93 -21.90
N ARG A 14 2.99 3.25 -22.04
CA ARG A 14 3.81 3.21 -23.27
C ARG A 14 3.90 1.80 -23.79
N LEU A 15 4.36 1.62 -25.02
CA LEU A 15 4.60 0.28 -25.55
C LEU A 15 5.77 -0.39 -24.79
N SER A 16 5.63 -1.70 -24.54
CA SER A 16 6.67 -2.51 -23.88
C SER A 16 7.97 -2.58 -24.70
N SER A 17 7.83 -2.60 -26.02
CA SER A 17 8.92 -2.53 -27.00
C SER A 17 8.87 -1.21 -27.79
N ASP A 18 10.03 -0.76 -28.25
CA ASP A 18 10.16 0.35 -29.22
C ASP A 18 9.84 -0.14 -30.65
N GLU A 19 8.65 -0.71 -30.83
CA GLU A 19 8.13 -1.07 -32.15
C GLU A 19 7.79 0.22 -32.91
N HIS A 20 8.77 0.77 -33.61
CA HIS A 20 8.59 1.80 -34.64
C HIS A 20 7.94 1.24 -35.92
N ALA A 21 7.36 0.04 -35.84
CA ALA A 21 6.67 -0.61 -36.93
C ALA A 21 5.44 0.22 -37.32
N SER A 22 5.31 0.48 -38.62
CA SER A 22 4.18 1.21 -39.19
C SER A 22 3.03 0.31 -39.63
N SER A 23 3.24 -1.02 -39.66
CA SER A 23 2.28 -2.02 -40.13
C SER A 23 2.31 -3.26 -39.23
N PHE A 24 1.14 -3.71 -38.81
CA PHE A 24 0.94 -4.88 -37.94
C PHE A 24 -0.05 -5.84 -38.58
N PRO A 25 0.35 -7.07 -38.95
CA PRO A 25 -0.57 -8.04 -39.54
C PRO A 25 -1.71 -8.41 -38.58
N VAL A 26 -2.82 -8.88 -39.14
CA VAL A 26 -3.96 -9.38 -38.35
C VAL A 26 -3.48 -10.52 -37.42
N GLY A 27 -3.84 -10.43 -36.15
CA GLY A 27 -3.35 -11.31 -35.07
C GLY A 27 -2.12 -10.80 -34.33
N SER A 28 -1.47 -9.72 -34.78
CA SER A 28 -0.42 -9.06 -34.01
C SER A 28 -0.94 -8.58 -32.65
N ARG A 29 -0.15 -8.80 -31.59
CA ARG A 29 -0.48 -8.40 -30.22
C ARG A 29 0.58 -7.45 -29.70
N VAL A 30 0.13 -6.34 -29.12
CA VAL A 30 1.01 -5.30 -28.58
C VAL A 30 0.66 -5.04 -27.13
N THR A 31 1.66 -5.14 -26.26
CA THR A 31 1.50 -4.98 -24.81
C THR A 31 2.02 -3.63 -24.35
N TYR A 32 1.22 -2.94 -23.54
CA TYR A 32 1.55 -1.68 -22.89
C TYR A 32 2.17 -1.92 -21.51
N VAL A 33 3.11 -1.05 -21.13
CA VAL A 33 3.70 -0.96 -19.79
C VAL A 33 3.38 0.41 -19.19
N CYS A 34 3.16 0.44 -17.88
CA CYS A 34 2.86 1.68 -17.18
C CYS A 34 4.07 2.63 -17.21
N ILE A 35 3.81 3.92 -17.42
CA ILE A 35 4.85 4.94 -17.33
C ILE A 35 5.21 5.21 -15.86
N GLU A 36 6.34 5.88 -15.65
CA GLU A 36 6.80 6.24 -14.31
C GLU A 36 5.72 7.00 -13.51
N GLY A 37 5.53 6.62 -12.25
CA GLY A 37 4.52 7.20 -11.37
C GLY A 37 3.08 6.68 -11.59
N THR A 38 2.89 5.64 -12.41
CA THR A 38 1.58 5.00 -12.63
C THR A 38 1.64 3.50 -12.38
N ILE A 39 0.52 2.91 -11.99
CA ILE A 39 0.42 1.50 -11.59
C ILE A 39 -0.66 0.81 -12.43
N LYS A 40 -0.43 -0.48 -12.71
CA LYS A 40 -1.37 -1.35 -13.41
C LYS A 40 -2.68 -1.46 -12.63
N ILE A 41 -3.80 -1.19 -13.30
CA ILE A 41 -5.13 -1.31 -12.69
C ILE A 41 -5.51 -2.81 -12.65
N PRO A 42 -5.84 -3.35 -11.47
CA PRO A 42 -6.24 -4.75 -11.32
C PRO A 42 -7.42 -5.11 -12.24
N GLY A 43 -7.34 -6.27 -12.89
CA GLY A 43 -8.39 -6.78 -13.77
C GLY A 43 -8.47 -6.14 -15.16
N ARG A 44 -7.64 -5.14 -15.49
CA ARG A 44 -7.59 -4.58 -16.85
C ARG A 44 -6.54 -5.29 -17.71
N SER A 45 -6.88 -5.61 -18.96
CA SER A 45 -5.89 -6.01 -19.98
C SER A 45 -4.92 -4.86 -20.26
N ASP A 46 -3.69 -5.15 -20.66
CA ASP A 46 -2.69 -4.22 -21.21
C ASP A 46 -2.34 -4.55 -22.67
N THR A 47 -3.06 -5.47 -23.30
CA THR A 47 -2.69 -5.97 -24.61
C THR A 47 -3.81 -5.71 -25.61
N VAL A 48 -3.46 -5.04 -26.71
CA VAL A 48 -4.33 -4.90 -27.89
C VAL A 48 -3.95 -5.95 -28.94
N GLU A 49 -4.93 -6.30 -29.76
CA GLU A 49 -4.76 -7.25 -30.87
C GLU A 49 -5.29 -6.64 -32.16
N CYS A 50 -4.55 -6.82 -33.26
CA CYS A 50 -4.97 -6.38 -34.58
C CYS A 50 -6.05 -7.30 -35.11
N LEU A 51 -7.27 -6.81 -35.24
CA LEU A 51 -8.43 -7.57 -35.72
C LEU A 51 -8.59 -7.43 -37.23
N PRO A 52 -9.31 -8.37 -37.89
CA PRO A 52 -9.71 -8.23 -39.28
C PRO A 52 -10.39 -6.88 -39.54
N GLY A 53 -9.99 -6.22 -40.63
CA GLY A 53 -10.50 -4.88 -40.98
C GLY A 53 -9.59 -3.73 -40.51
N ALA A 54 -8.30 -3.99 -40.28
CA ALA A 54 -7.30 -2.98 -39.93
C ALA A 54 -7.66 -2.17 -38.66
N ARG A 55 -8.18 -2.86 -37.63
CA ARG A 55 -8.64 -2.23 -36.39
C ARG A 55 -8.10 -2.95 -35.17
N TRP A 56 -7.53 -2.19 -34.23
CA TRP A 56 -7.15 -2.70 -32.92
C TRP A 56 -8.37 -3.07 -32.07
N SER A 57 -8.22 -4.10 -31.24
CA SER A 57 -9.22 -4.44 -30.21
C SER A 57 -9.44 -3.29 -29.22
N LYS A 58 -10.63 -3.22 -28.63
CA LYS A 58 -10.95 -2.18 -27.63
C LYS A 58 -10.17 -2.47 -26.35
N LEU A 59 -9.41 -1.48 -25.89
CA LEU A 59 -8.65 -1.56 -24.64
C LEU A 59 -8.91 -0.28 -23.81
N PRO A 60 -9.49 -0.37 -22.60
CA PRO A 60 -9.50 0.75 -21.66
C PRO A 60 -8.10 1.03 -21.12
N GLU A 61 -7.86 2.23 -20.58
CA GLU A 61 -6.58 2.59 -19.97
C GLU A 61 -6.11 1.51 -18.97
N PRO A 62 -4.97 0.84 -19.23
CA PRO A 62 -4.52 -0.28 -18.42
C PRO A 62 -3.84 0.18 -17.11
N CYS A 63 -3.31 1.40 -17.10
CA CYS A 63 -2.57 1.98 -15.98
C CYS A 63 -3.27 3.24 -15.48
N GLY A 64 -3.07 3.56 -14.21
CA GLY A 64 -3.64 4.75 -13.58
C GLY A 64 -2.72 5.34 -12.53
N ARG A 65 -3.02 6.59 -12.13
CA ARG A 65 -2.35 7.22 -11.00
C ARG A 65 -2.83 6.57 -9.70
N SER A 66 -1.88 6.24 -8.84
CA SER A 66 -2.12 5.58 -7.56
C SER A 66 -1.13 6.12 -6.55
N CYS A 67 -1.54 6.23 -5.28
CA CYS A 67 -0.57 6.34 -4.21
C CYS A 67 0.35 5.10 -4.19
N ALA A 68 1.54 5.27 -3.61
CA ALA A 68 2.42 4.15 -3.32
C ALA A 68 1.77 3.19 -2.29
N ALA A 69 2.45 2.08 -1.98
CA ALA A 69 2.00 1.21 -0.89
C ALA A 69 1.79 2.03 0.41
N PRO A 70 0.71 1.77 1.18
CA PRO A 70 0.43 2.49 2.42
C PRO A 70 1.64 2.52 3.38
N PRO A 71 1.85 3.63 4.10
CA PRO A 71 3.00 3.78 4.99
C PRO A 71 3.00 2.74 6.10
N ARG A 72 4.20 2.24 6.46
CA ARG A 72 4.35 1.33 7.60
C ARG A 72 4.38 2.11 8.90
N LEU A 73 3.36 1.95 9.73
CA LEU A 73 3.27 2.60 11.04
C LEU A 73 3.94 1.74 12.12
N ARG A 74 4.57 2.40 13.11
CA ARG A 74 5.21 1.72 14.26
C ARG A 74 4.18 1.19 15.26
N PHE A 75 3.04 1.85 15.40
CA PHE A 75 2.00 1.53 16.37
C PHE A 75 0.86 0.68 15.79
N ALA A 76 0.71 0.64 14.47
CA ALA A 76 -0.34 -0.10 13.78
C ALA A 76 0.16 -0.78 12.49
N ALA A 77 -0.54 -1.83 12.08
CA ALA A 77 -0.33 -2.54 10.82
C ALA A 77 -1.55 -2.33 9.91
N LEU A 78 -1.35 -2.39 8.59
CA LEU A 78 -2.44 -2.26 7.64
C LEU A 78 -3.47 -3.37 7.86
N SER A 79 -4.76 -3.11 7.60
CA SER A 79 -5.80 -4.13 7.74
C SER A 79 -5.58 -5.28 6.74
N LYS A 80 -5.97 -6.50 7.10
CA LYS A 80 -5.85 -7.68 6.20
C LYS A 80 -6.62 -7.51 4.87
N ALA A 81 -7.66 -6.68 4.88
CA ALA A 81 -8.43 -6.37 3.67
C ALA A 81 -7.61 -5.48 2.73
N ASP A 82 -6.98 -4.45 3.28
CA ASP A 82 -6.21 -3.46 2.53
C ASP A 82 -4.81 -3.97 2.12
N GLU A 83 -4.24 -4.94 2.85
CA GLU A 83 -2.97 -5.62 2.50
C GLU A 83 -2.99 -6.33 1.14
N ARG A 84 -4.17 -6.68 0.62
CA ARG A 84 -4.33 -7.36 -0.67
C ARG A 84 -4.46 -6.40 -1.84
N ILE A 85 -4.57 -5.09 -1.57
CA ILE A 85 -4.77 -4.07 -2.58
C ILE A 85 -3.41 -3.54 -3.02
N ASN A 86 -3.25 -3.36 -4.33
CA ASN A 86 -2.01 -2.87 -4.94
C ASN A 86 -2.25 -1.63 -5.84
N PHE A 87 -3.48 -1.12 -5.88
CA PHE A 87 -3.87 0.07 -6.62
C PHE A 87 -4.78 0.94 -5.76
N PHE A 88 -4.31 2.14 -5.44
CA PHE A 88 -4.89 3.09 -4.51
C PHE A 88 -5.12 4.43 -5.23
N PRO A 89 -6.19 4.56 -6.02
CA PRO A 89 -6.52 5.84 -6.66
C PRO A 89 -6.80 6.91 -5.60
N VAL A 90 -6.73 8.17 -6.00
CA VAL A 90 -7.05 9.31 -5.13
C VAL A 90 -8.43 9.12 -4.47
N GLY A 91 -8.52 9.43 -3.18
CA GLY A 91 -9.70 9.22 -2.35
C GLY A 91 -9.80 7.83 -1.72
N THR A 92 -8.91 6.89 -2.09
CA THR A 92 -8.85 5.58 -1.42
C THR A 92 -8.47 5.76 0.04
N ASN A 93 -9.24 5.17 0.94
CA ASN A 93 -9.02 5.21 2.37
C ASN A 93 -8.70 3.80 2.88
N VAL A 94 -7.56 3.64 3.54
CA VAL A 94 -7.14 2.38 4.14
C VAL A 94 -7.18 2.45 5.65
N SER A 95 -7.43 1.33 6.28
CA SER A 95 -7.54 1.20 7.73
C SER A 95 -6.36 0.43 8.31
N TYR A 96 -6.03 0.73 9.56
CA TYR A 96 -4.96 0.07 10.30
C TYR A 96 -5.49 -0.57 11.58
N VAL A 97 -4.79 -1.60 12.04
CA VAL A 97 -5.05 -2.34 13.26
C VAL A 97 -3.83 -2.21 14.18
N CYS A 98 -4.06 -1.93 15.47
CA CYS A 98 -2.96 -1.78 16.42
C CYS A 98 -2.06 -3.03 16.46
N ARG A 99 -0.75 -2.80 16.50
CA ARG A 99 0.24 -3.88 16.61
C ARG A 99 0.17 -4.56 17.98
N PRO A 100 0.65 -5.80 18.11
CA PRO A 100 0.84 -6.43 19.40
C PRO A 100 1.63 -5.54 20.36
N GLY A 101 1.19 -5.45 21.62
CA GLY A 101 1.75 -4.53 22.61
C GLY A 101 1.15 -3.12 22.55
N TYR A 102 0.29 -2.83 21.58
CA TYR A 102 -0.50 -1.59 21.50
C TYR A 102 -1.99 -1.87 21.72
N GLU A 103 -2.72 -0.85 22.15
CA GLU A 103 -4.17 -0.84 22.32
C GLU A 103 -4.77 0.41 21.70
N ASN A 104 -5.98 0.28 21.15
CA ASN A 104 -6.69 1.41 20.58
C ASN A 104 -7.32 2.23 21.70
N THR A 105 -7.07 3.53 21.71
CA THR A 105 -7.63 4.47 22.69
C THR A 105 -8.90 5.17 22.22
N SER A 106 -9.43 4.78 21.06
CA SER A 106 -10.64 5.32 20.46
C SER A 106 -11.56 4.21 19.95
N GLU A 107 -12.82 4.56 19.70
CA GLU A 107 -13.80 3.70 19.03
C GLU A 107 -13.48 3.53 17.53
N SER A 108 -12.67 4.44 16.95
CA SER A 108 -12.28 4.40 15.55
C SER A 108 -10.89 3.79 15.35
N SER A 109 -10.67 3.15 14.20
CA SER A 109 -9.35 2.67 13.80
C SER A 109 -8.53 3.79 13.15
N PRO A 110 -7.18 3.79 13.26
CA PRO A 110 -6.36 4.70 12.47
C PRO A 110 -6.60 4.47 10.98
N THR A 111 -6.72 5.55 10.23
CA THR A 111 -6.96 5.51 8.78
C THR A 111 -6.00 6.44 8.05
N SER A 112 -5.80 6.20 6.76
CA SER A 112 -5.00 7.07 5.89
C SER A 112 -5.64 7.11 4.50
N THR A 113 -5.71 8.30 3.93
CA THR A 113 -6.37 8.57 2.65
C THR A 113 -5.34 8.95 1.60
N CYS A 114 -5.46 8.39 0.40
CA CYS A 114 -4.66 8.80 -0.76
C CYS A 114 -5.12 10.18 -1.25
N LEU A 115 -4.27 11.20 -1.12
CA LEU A 115 -4.57 12.57 -1.49
C LEU A 115 -4.33 12.84 -2.98
N GLU A 116 -4.81 13.99 -3.48
CA GLU A 116 -4.66 14.43 -4.89
C GLU A 116 -3.20 14.49 -5.37
N ASN A 117 -2.26 14.74 -4.45
CA ASN A 117 -0.83 14.75 -4.73
C ASN A 117 -0.18 13.35 -4.72
N LEU A 118 -0.98 12.28 -4.65
CA LEU A 118 -0.55 10.87 -4.56
C LEU A 118 0.29 10.56 -3.31
N VAL A 119 0.11 11.36 -2.25
CA VAL A 119 0.70 11.13 -0.93
C VAL A 119 -0.40 10.70 0.04
N TRP A 120 -0.06 9.76 0.92
CA TRP A 120 -0.94 9.32 1.99
C TRP A 120 -1.09 10.42 3.06
N SER A 121 -2.31 10.66 3.52
CA SER A 121 -2.56 11.52 4.68
C SER A 121 -1.95 10.91 5.95
N GLU A 122 -1.62 11.77 6.92
CA GLU A 122 -1.14 11.30 8.21
C GLU A 122 -2.21 10.46 8.92
N ALA A 123 -1.81 9.29 9.44
CA ALA A 123 -2.68 8.43 10.21
C ALA A 123 -2.66 8.84 11.68
N ALA A 124 -3.84 9.07 12.26
CA ALA A 124 -3.95 9.46 13.66
C ALA A 124 -3.34 8.40 14.61
N GLU A 125 -2.59 8.85 15.62
CA GLU A 125 -1.96 7.98 16.63
C GLU A 125 -2.96 7.46 17.67
N LEU A 126 -3.93 6.65 17.23
CA LEU A 126 -4.98 6.08 18.09
C LEU A 126 -4.51 4.80 18.81
N CYS A 127 -3.36 4.23 18.43
CA CYS A 127 -2.80 3.05 19.11
C CYS A 127 -1.71 3.47 20.09
N ARG A 128 -1.93 3.26 21.39
CA ARG A 128 -0.97 3.53 22.46
C ARG A 128 -0.34 2.25 22.98
N ARG A 129 0.87 2.36 23.54
CA ARG A 129 1.55 1.22 24.17
C ARG A 129 0.72 0.75 25.37
N ARG A 130 0.40 -0.53 25.42
CA ARG A 130 -0.31 -1.14 26.54
C ARG A 130 0.49 -0.97 27.81
N SER A 131 -0.20 -0.70 28.92
CA SER A 131 0.41 -0.74 30.24
C SER A 131 0.63 -2.19 30.69
N CYS A 132 1.81 -2.48 31.23
CA CYS A 132 2.11 -3.71 31.96
C CYS A 132 1.54 -3.68 33.40
N GLY A 133 1.03 -2.54 33.85
CA GLY A 133 0.68 -2.30 35.25
C GLY A 133 1.90 -2.03 36.11
N GLU A 134 1.68 -1.50 37.32
CA GLU A 134 2.75 -1.36 38.29
C GLU A 134 3.17 -2.77 38.75
N PRO A 135 4.45 -3.15 38.66
CA PRO A 135 4.86 -4.46 39.09
C PRO A 135 4.63 -4.62 40.61
N GLY A 136 4.21 -5.82 41.02
CA GLY A 136 3.88 -6.08 42.43
C GLY A 136 5.08 -5.89 43.36
N ALA A 137 4.81 -5.65 44.65
CA ALA A 137 5.83 -5.55 45.67
C ALA A 137 6.67 -6.84 45.74
N LEU A 138 8.00 -6.69 45.74
CA LEU A 138 8.95 -7.81 45.82
C LEU A 138 9.40 -8.00 47.28
N PRO A 139 9.03 -9.10 47.96
CA PRO A 139 9.48 -9.36 49.32
C PRO A 139 11.00 -9.52 49.40
N GLY A 140 11.64 -8.84 50.35
CA GLY A 140 13.12 -8.89 50.50
C GLY A 140 13.91 -8.14 49.42
N GLY A 141 13.24 -7.33 48.60
CA GLY A 141 13.88 -6.60 47.51
C GLY A 141 13.17 -5.31 47.15
N GLY A 142 13.48 -4.82 45.95
CA GLY A 142 12.87 -3.64 45.35
C GLY A 142 13.05 -3.64 43.84
N MET A 143 12.40 -2.69 43.20
CA MET A 143 12.51 -2.46 41.76
C MET A 143 12.63 -0.96 41.47
N VAL A 144 13.31 -0.63 40.37
CA VAL A 144 13.40 0.73 39.85
C VAL A 144 12.96 0.70 38.39
N ALA A 145 11.93 1.49 38.06
CA ALA A 145 11.53 1.71 36.69
C ALA A 145 12.59 2.55 35.96
N LEU A 146 13.05 2.09 34.80
CA LEU A 146 14.05 2.85 34.03
C LEU A 146 13.41 3.95 33.15
N THR A 147 12.13 3.79 32.81
CA THR A 147 11.39 4.75 31.96
C THR A 147 9.94 4.85 32.42
N ASP A 148 9.11 3.91 32.01
CA ASP A 148 7.69 3.78 32.35
C ASP A 148 7.35 2.29 32.57
N PHE A 149 6.06 1.96 32.64
CA PHE A 149 5.57 0.58 32.71
C PHE A 149 4.76 0.20 31.46
N GLN A 150 5.04 0.80 30.32
CA GLN A 150 4.36 0.51 29.05
C GLN A 150 5.14 -0.53 28.24
N PHE A 151 4.49 -1.09 27.21
CA PHE A 151 5.11 -2.05 26.31
C PHE A 151 6.50 -1.60 25.82
N GLY A 152 7.50 -2.47 25.99
CA GLY A 152 8.90 -2.20 25.64
C GLY A 152 9.73 -1.55 26.76
N ALA A 153 9.12 -1.16 27.87
CA ALA A 153 9.84 -0.65 29.03
C ALA A 153 10.65 -1.74 29.76
N ARG A 154 11.61 -1.30 30.57
CA ARG A 154 12.49 -2.15 31.37
C ARG A 154 12.54 -1.65 32.80
N VAL A 155 12.65 -2.60 33.73
CA VAL A 155 12.82 -2.34 35.16
C VAL A 155 14.07 -3.06 35.65
N ASN A 156 14.79 -2.45 36.59
CA ASN A 156 15.87 -3.10 37.31
C ASN A 156 15.34 -3.60 38.65
N VAL A 157 15.59 -4.87 38.94
CA VAL A 157 15.21 -5.51 40.20
C VAL A 157 16.45 -5.71 41.06
N PHE A 158 16.32 -5.46 42.37
CA PHE A 158 17.41 -5.64 43.33
C PHE A 158 16.89 -6.30 44.61
N CYS A 159 17.77 -7.05 45.28
CA CYS A 159 17.49 -7.57 46.62
C CYS A 159 18.03 -6.59 47.67
N LYS A 160 17.32 -6.46 48.79
CA LYS A 160 17.85 -5.75 49.95
C LYS A 160 18.70 -6.73 50.73
N ASP A 161 19.86 -6.26 51.20
CA ASP A 161 20.72 -7.06 52.05
C ASP A 161 19.98 -7.46 53.34
N GLY A 162 20.18 -8.71 53.74
CA GLY A 162 19.67 -9.30 54.98
C GLY A 162 20.83 -9.71 55.88
#